data_AF-A0A7J6LXE9-F1
#
_entry.id   AF-A0A7J6LXE9-F1
#
_cell.length_a   1.000
_cell.length_b   1.000
_cell.length_c   1.000
_cell.angle_alpha   90.00
_cell.angle_beta   90.00
_cell.angle_gamma   90.00
#
_symmetry.space_group_name_H-M   'P 1'
#
loop_
_entity.id
_entity.type
_entity.pdbx_description
1 polymer ?
#
loop_
_entity_poly.entity_id
_entity_poly.type
_entity_poly.pdbx_seq_one_letter_code
_entity_poly.pdbx_strand_id
1 'polypeptide(L)'
;MLHQILSIALVGLVYSTDWNYCQELCEQTEGCPNYKWGSYCKGNGVCFGLLQLTEDQYCFEPTDMYYSFDCNDQVLDPVPCPVVDKTCSDLCDETPKCKNSKYGSYCKSYVNQPGPYVCFGLYHSDGPHLCFQPVDGDCDGTPVLCPSQVD
;
A
#
# COMPACT_ATOMS: atom_id res chain seq x y z
N MET A 1 20.62 -49.86 16.03
CA MET A 1 21.02 -48.51 15.57
C MET A 1 20.25 -48.21 14.30
N LEU A 2 19.27 -47.31 14.34
CA LEU A 2 18.75 -46.65 13.15
C LEU A 2 18.15 -45.31 13.60
N HIS A 3 18.88 -44.22 13.33
CA HIS A 3 18.44 -42.86 13.63
C HIS A 3 17.34 -42.48 12.64
N GLN A 4 16.12 -42.21 13.14
CA GLN A 4 15.11 -41.51 12.34
C GLN A 4 15.46 -40.01 12.37
N ILE A 5 15.93 -39.51 11.24
CA ILE A 5 16.17 -38.09 11.02
C ILE A 5 14.79 -37.44 10.86
N LEU A 6 14.40 -36.65 11.86
CA LEU A 6 13.22 -35.80 11.84
C LEU A 6 13.50 -34.65 10.86
N SER A 7 13.05 -34.78 9.62
CA SER A 7 13.12 -33.71 8.64
C SER A 7 12.10 -32.62 9.01
N ILE A 8 12.55 -31.62 9.77
CA ILE A 8 11.81 -30.37 9.96
C ILE A 8 11.85 -29.64 8.63
N ALA A 9 10.77 -29.73 7.86
CA ALA A 9 10.54 -28.83 6.75
C ALA A 9 10.36 -27.44 7.35
N LEU A 10 11.42 -26.63 7.32
CA LEU A 10 11.32 -25.18 7.46
C LEU A 10 10.52 -24.70 6.26
N VAL A 11 9.19 -24.67 6.40
CA VAL A 11 8.33 -23.85 5.55
C VAL A 11 8.75 -22.44 5.87
N GLY A 12 9.66 -21.90 5.06
CA GLY A 12 9.95 -20.47 5.08
C GLY A 12 8.61 -19.77 4.94
N LEU A 13 8.23 -19.02 5.98
CA LEU A 13 7.11 -18.09 5.90
C LEU A 13 7.44 -17.15 4.75
N VAL A 14 6.83 -17.40 3.60
CA VAL A 14 6.76 -16.42 2.53
C VAL A 14 5.82 -15.37 3.09
N TYR A 15 6.36 -14.39 3.82
CA TYR A 15 5.63 -13.17 4.09
C TYR A 15 5.34 -12.58 2.72
N SER A 16 4.10 -12.71 2.25
CA SER A 16 3.67 -11.96 1.08
C SER A 16 3.84 -10.50 1.45
N THR A 17 4.85 -9.85 0.87
CA THR A 17 5.03 -8.40 0.93
C THR A 17 3.83 -7.79 0.22
N ASP A 18 2.79 -7.52 1.00
CA ASP A 18 1.50 -7.10 0.49
C ASP A 18 1.54 -5.60 0.25
N TRP A 19 1.17 -5.17 -0.95
CA TRP A 19 0.99 -3.76 -1.27
C TRP A 19 -0.07 -3.11 -0.35
N ASN A 20 -0.99 -3.93 0.15
CA ASN A 20 -2.00 -3.53 1.11
C ASN A 20 -1.48 -3.48 2.55
N TYR A 21 -0.22 -3.83 2.84
CA TYR A 21 0.31 -3.88 4.21
C TYR A 21 0.02 -2.61 5.01
N CYS A 22 0.35 -1.44 4.45
CA CYS A 22 0.11 -0.16 5.14
C CYS A 22 -1.39 0.10 5.33
N GLN A 23 -2.23 -0.32 4.37
CA GLN A 23 -3.68 -0.16 4.44
C GLN A 23 -4.31 -1.10 5.48
N GLU A 24 -3.88 -2.36 5.55
CA GLU A 24 -4.33 -3.33 6.57
C GLU A 24 -3.92 -2.89 7.97
N LEU A 25 -2.74 -2.30 8.10
CA LEU A 25 -2.28 -1.74 9.36
C LEU A 25 -3.06 -0.47 9.73
N CYS A 26 -3.40 0.35 8.73
CA CYS A 26 -4.28 1.51 8.89
C CYS A 26 -5.68 1.14 9.37
N GLU A 27 -6.26 0.07 8.84
CA GLU A 27 -7.58 -0.42 9.27
C GLU A 27 -7.64 -0.78 10.77
N GLN A 28 -6.49 -1.08 11.35
CA GLN A 28 -6.33 -1.43 12.76
C GLN A 28 -5.81 -0.27 13.63
N THR A 29 -5.41 0.85 13.01
CA THR A 29 -4.87 2.02 13.71
C THR A 29 -5.96 3.05 13.91
N GLU A 30 -6.15 3.55 15.12
CA GLU A 30 -7.17 4.57 15.38
C GLU A 30 -6.96 5.81 14.50
N GLY A 31 -8.05 6.48 14.13
CA GLY A 31 -8.02 7.68 13.27
C GLY A 31 -7.69 7.45 11.79
N CYS A 32 -6.91 6.44 11.45
CA CYS A 32 -6.50 6.13 10.07
C CYS A 32 -7.65 5.74 9.12
N PRO A 33 -8.59 4.84 9.48
CA PRO A 33 -9.65 4.40 8.57
C PRO A 33 -10.60 5.51 8.13
N ASN A 34 -10.73 6.55 8.97
CA ASN A 34 -11.60 7.70 8.71
C ASN A 34 -10.87 8.82 7.96
N TYR A 35 -9.55 8.70 7.78
CA TYR A 35 -8.79 9.64 6.98
C TYR A 35 -8.97 9.31 5.51
N LYS A 36 -9.36 10.32 4.73
CA LYS A 36 -9.80 10.25 3.32
C LYS A 36 -9.12 9.22 2.43
N TRP A 37 -7.84 8.93 2.64
CA TRP A 37 -7.01 8.13 1.74
C TRP A 37 -6.34 6.93 2.44
N GLY A 38 -6.62 6.68 3.72
CA GLY A 38 -5.96 5.65 4.51
C GLY A 38 -4.43 5.79 4.55
N SER A 39 -3.73 4.67 4.66
CA SER A 39 -2.27 4.59 4.59
C SER A 39 -1.84 3.74 3.40
N TYR A 40 -0.73 4.10 2.79
CA TYR A 40 -0.16 3.40 1.65
C TYR A 40 1.36 3.42 1.75
N CYS A 41 1.99 2.50 1.03
CA CYS A 41 3.43 2.44 0.92
C CYS A 41 3.97 3.63 0.12
N LYS A 42 4.73 4.51 0.77
CA LYS A 42 5.40 5.62 0.07
C LYS A 42 6.66 5.12 -0.61
N GLY A 43 7.10 5.86 -1.62
CA GLY A 43 8.30 5.50 -2.39
C GLY A 43 9.62 5.53 -1.63
N ASN A 44 9.63 6.08 -0.42
CA ASN A 44 10.77 6.01 0.50
C ASN A 44 10.72 4.77 1.43
N GLY A 45 9.86 3.79 1.14
CA GLY A 45 9.81 2.51 1.85
C GLY A 45 9.13 2.57 3.22
N VAL A 46 8.33 3.60 3.50
CA VAL A 46 7.57 3.73 4.76
C VAL A 46 6.10 3.98 4.49
N CYS A 47 5.24 3.58 5.42
CA CYS A 47 3.81 3.83 5.34
C CYS A 47 3.50 5.33 5.48
N PHE A 48 2.53 5.82 4.71
CA PHE A 48 2.02 7.18 4.84
C PHE A 48 1.32 7.34 6.20
N GLY A 49 1.71 8.33 7.00
CA GLY A 49 1.05 8.70 8.26
C GLY A 49 1.16 7.71 9.42
N LEU A 50 1.50 6.44 9.19
CA LEU A 50 1.66 5.45 10.26
C LEU A 50 3.01 5.60 10.96
N LEU A 51 2.97 5.78 12.28
CA LEU A 51 4.13 5.93 13.16
C LEU A 51 4.10 4.88 14.27
N GLN A 52 5.28 4.40 14.68
CA GLN A 52 5.44 3.39 15.73
C GLN A 52 5.40 4.04 17.11
N LEU A 53 4.39 3.72 17.94
CA LEU A 53 4.32 4.17 19.35
C LEU A 53 5.07 3.23 20.29
N THR A 54 4.81 1.93 20.18
CA THR A 54 5.44 0.83 20.94
C THR A 54 5.57 -0.37 20.01
N GLU A 55 6.13 -1.51 20.46
CA GLU A 55 6.36 -2.69 19.61
C GLU A 55 5.12 -3.13 18.79
N ASP A 56 3.92 -3.05 19.37
CA ASP A 56 2.67 -3.48 18.73
C ASP A 56 1.62 -2.36 18.57
N GLN A 57 1.99 -1.11 18.83
CA GLN A 57 1.06 0.02 18.75
C GLN A 57 1.53 1.06 17.75
N TYR A 58 0.55 1.56 17.01
CA TYR A 58 0.73 2.55 15.97
C TYR A 58 -0.19 3.73 16.23
N CYS A 59 0.18 4.87 15.69
CA CYS A 59 -0.72 6.01 15.56
C CYS A 59 -0.65 6.56 14.14
N PHE A 60 -1.65 7.36 13.77
CA PHE A 60 -1.75 7.93 12.45
C PHE A 60 -1.67 9.46 12.46
N GLU A 61 -0.52 9.97 12.02
CA GLU A 61 -0.33 11.37 11.69
C GLU A 61 -0.94 11.60 10.30
N PRO A 62 -2.20 12.06 10.26
CA PRO A 62 -2.52 13.42 10.71
C PRO A 62 -3.75 13.54 11.61
N THR A 63 -4.42 12.45 11.99
CA THR A 63 -5.65 12.50 12.80
C THR A 63 -5.39 12.39 14.29
N ASP A 64 -4.31 11.69 14.67
CA ASP A 64 -4.09 11.29 16.07
C ASP A 64 -3.25 12.31 16.86
N MET A 65 -2.73 13.34 16.19
CA MET A 65 -1.96 14.44 16.80
C MET A 65 -2.66 15.09 18.00
N TYR A 66 -3.99 15.07 18.06
CA TYR A 66 -4.78 15.74 19.10
C TYR A 66 -5.15 14.84 20.28
N TYR A 67 -5.19 13.53 20.06
CA TYR A 67 -5.65 12.53 21.04
C TYR A 67 -4.51 11.72 21.65
N SER A 68 -3.42 11.55 20.90
CA SER A 68 -2.16 11.00 21.38
C SER A 68 -1.13 12.12 21.34
N PHE A 69 -0.66 12.54 22.52
CA PHE A 69 0.16 13.76 22.69
C PHE A 69 1.47 13.77 21.86
N ASP A 70 1.88 12.61 21.35
CA ASP A 70 3.17 12.41 20.68
C ASP A 70 3.06 11.72 19.31
N CYS A 71 1.88 11.68 18.66
CA CYS A 71 1.79 11.14 17.31
C CYS A 71 2.35 12.11 16.26
N ASN A 72 3.67 12.10 16.10
CA ASN A 72 4.43 13.02 15.26
C ASN A 72 5.74 12.37 14.79
N ASP A 73 6.02 12.46 13.49
CA ASP A 73 7.23 11.93 12.83
C ASP A 73 8.56 12.54 13.31
N GLN A 74 8.50 13.61 14.11
CA GLN A 74 9.67 14.21 14.77
C GLN A 74 10.15 13.44 16.00
N VAL A 75 9.28 12.63 16.61
CA VAL A 75 9.58 11.91 17.86
C VAL A 75 9.35 10.40 17.75
N LEU A 76 8.57 9.96 16.76
CA LEU A 76 8.30 8.55 16.49
C LEU A 76 8.89 8.12 15.15
N ASP A 77 9.29 6.86 15.08
CA ASP A 77 9.78 6.27 13.84
C ASP A 77 8.62 5.96 12.87
N PRO A 78 8.74 6.30 11.58
CA PRO A 78 7.78 5.87 10.58
C PRO A 78 7.73 4.35 10.44
N VAL A 79 6.54 3.80 10.25
CA VAL A 79 6.40 2.36 10.03
C VAL A 79 7.03 1.97 8.70
N PRO A 80 8.01 1.04 8.67
CA PRO A 80 8.59 0.55 7.43
C PRO A 80 7.54 -0.25 6.67
N CYS A 81 7.47 0.00 5.36
CA CYS A 81 6.67 -0.77 4.45
C CYS A 81 7.54 -1.91 3.90
N PRO A 82 7.22 -3.18 4.15
CA PRO A 82 7.90 -4.30 3.53
C PRO A 82 7.44 -4.40 2.07
N VAL A 83 8.01 -3.57 1.19
CA VAL A 83 7.74 -3.63 -0.26
C VAL A 83 8.75 -4.53 -0.96
N VAL A 84 8.21 -5.37 -1.83
CA VAL A 84 8.86 -5.70 -3.11
C VAL A 84 8.27 -4.70 -4.10
N ASP A 85 9.08 -3.85 -4.73
CA ASP A 85 8.62 -2.82 -5.66
C ASP A 85 7.72 -3.44 -6.75
N LYS A 86 6.40 -3.27 -6.62
CA LYS A 86 5.45 -3.62 -7.68
C LYS A 86 5.36 -2.45 -8.62
N THR A 87 5.53 -2.67 -9.92
CA THR A 87 5.27 -1.65 -10.94
C THR A 87 3.76 -1.48 -11.17
N CYS A 88 3.34 -0.42 -11.87
CA CYS A 88 1.96 -0.34 -12.35
C CYS A 88 1.55 -1.55 -13.21
N SER A 89 2.50 -2.19 -13.90
CA SER A 89 2.23 -3.42 -14.65
C SER A 89 1.92 -4.58 -13.72
N ASP A 90 2.66 -4.73 -12.62
CA ASP A 90 2.41 -5.80 -11.64
C ASP A 90 1.04 -5.62 -10.97
N LEU A 91 0.70 -4.38 -10.60
CA LEU A 91 -0.64 -4.05 -10.08
C LEU A 91 -1.75 -4.32 -11.11
N CYS A 92 -1.47 -4.10 -12.39
CA CYS A 92 -2.40 -4.41 -13.47
C CYS A 92 -2.62 -5.92 -13.63
N ASP A 93 -1.55 -6.73 -13.54
CA ASP A 93 -1.62 -8.18 -13.67
C ASP A 93 -2.38 -8.86 -12.52
N GLU A 94 -2.43 -8.19 -11.37
CA GLU A 94 -3.20 -8.57 -10.19
C GLU A 94 -4.64 -8.04 -10.23
N THR A 95 -4.91 -7.01 -11.03
CA THR A 95 -6.25 -6.43 -11.21
C THR A 95 -6.96 -7.11 -12.38
N PRO A 96 -7.96 -7.99 -12.17
CA PRO A 96 -8.49 -8.87 -13.23
C PRO A 96 -8.97 -8.14 -14.48
N LYS A 97 -9.51 -6.94 -14.31
CA LYS A 97 -10.02 -6.10 -15.40
C LYS A 97 -8.91 -5.37 -16.16
N CYS A 98 -7.82 -5.02 -15.48
CA CYS A 98 -6.63 -4.47 -16.11
C CYS A 98 -5.84 -5.54 -16.86
N LYS A 99 -5.58 -6.69 -16.21
CA LYS A 99 -4.87 -7.85 -16.76
C LYS A 99 -5.42 -8.31 -18.10
N ASN A 100 -6.75 -8.37 -18.21
CA ASN A 100 -7.43 -8.82 -19.43
C ASN A 100 -7.72 -7.67 -20.42
N SER A 101 -7.29 -6.45 -20.10
CA SER A 101 -7.45 -5.30 -21.00
C SER A 101 -6.33 -5.26 -22.04
N LYS A 102 -6.64 -4.66 -23.20
CA LYS A 102 -5.62 -4.34 -24.21
C LYS A 102 -4.76 -3.12 -23.86
N TYR A 103 -5.07 -2.44 -22.75
CA TYR A 103 -4.48 -1.14 -22.41
C TYR A 103 -3.29 -1.29 -21.45
N GLY A 104 -3.37 -2.22 -20.50
CA GLY A 104 -2.39 -2.35 -19.42
C GLY A 104 -2.39 -1.13 -18.50
N SER A 105 -1.39 -1.07 -17.61
CA SER A 105 -1.13 0.12 -16.77
C SER A 105 0.36 0.47 -16.75
N TYR A 106 0.64 1.77 -16.67
CA TYR A 106 1.98 2.36 -16.69
C TYR A 106 1.95 3.72 -15.99
N CYS A 107 3.11 4.19 -15.57
CA CYS A 107 3.25 5.50 -14.96
C CYS A 107 3.02 6.64 -15.96
N LYS A 108 2.14 7.58 -15.61
CA LYS A 108 1.90 8.79 -16.40
C LYS A 108 1.67 9.99 -15.52
N SER A 109 2.01 11.17 -16.04
CA SER A 109 1.56 12.46 -15.53
C SER A 109 0.54 13.07 -16.50
N TYR A 110 -0.36 13.91 -16.00
CA TYR A 110 -1.34 14.61 -16.84
C TYR A 110 -0.79 15.98 -17.24
N VAL A 111 -0.60 16.20 -18.54
CA VAL A 111 0.01 17.43 -19.10
C VAL A 111 -0.67 18.71 -18.61
N ASN A 112 -1.98 18.67 -18.35
CA ASN A 112 -2.79 19.84 -17.95
C ASN A 112 -3.23 19.81 -16.47
N GLN A 113 -2.71 18.88 -15.66
CA GLN A 113 -3.02 18.81 -14.23
C GLN A 113 -1.72 18.60 -13.45
N PRO A 114 -1.14 19.66 -12.84
CA PRO A 114 0.03 19.49 -12.00
C PRO A 114 -0.33 18.55 -10.84
N GLY A 115 0.33 17.39 -10.79
CA GLY A 115 0.06 16.31 -9.84
C GLY A 115 1.11 15.19 -9.94
N PRO A 116 1.11 14.25 -8.98
CA PRO A 116 2.05 13.13 -8.97
C PRO A 116 1.83 12.19 -10.18
N TYR A 117 2.85 11.38 -10.51
CA TYR A 117 2.68 10.29 -11.47
C TYR A 117 1.70 9.25 -10.92
N VAL A 118 0.80 8.79 -11.79
CA VAL A 118 -0.22 7.79 -11.44
C VAL A 118 -0.12 6.58 -12.37
N CYS A 119 -0.56 5.44 -11.89
CA CYS A 119 -0.76 4.26 -12.72
C CYS A 119 -1.99 4.46 -13.59
N PHE A 120 -1.78 4.50 -14.91
CA PHE A 120 -2.85 4.68 -15.89
C PHE A 120 -4.01 3.69 -15.66
N GLY A 121 -5.21 4.23 -15.49
CA GLY A 121 -6.44 3.45 -15.41
C GLY A 121 -6.67 2.72 -14.09
N LEU A 122 -5.71 2.67 -13.16
CA LEU A 122 -5.90 2.01 -11.86
C LEU A 122 -6.39 3.00 -10.80
N TYR A 123 -7.43 2.60 -10.07
CA TYR A 123 -8.01 3.39 -8.99
C TYR A 123 -8.29 2.51 -7.76
N HIS A 124 -8.24 3.11 -6.58
CA HIS A 124 -8.69 2.49 -5.33
C HIS A 124 -10.22 2.37 -5.33
N SER A 125 -10.76 1.14 -5.31
CA SER A 125 -12.19 0.89 -5.15
C SER A 125 -12.59 0.89 -3.67
N ASP A 126 -13.89 0.90 -3.36
CA ASP A 126 -14.40 0.60 -2.01
C ASP A 126 -13.97 -0.83 -1.58
N GLY A 127 -12.86 -0.95 -0.85
CA GLY A 127 -12.34 -2.21 -0.32
C GLY A 127 -10.85 -2.47 -0.68
N PRO A 128 -10.37 -3.72 -0.49
CA PRO A 128 -8.94 -4.06 -0.64
C PRO A 128 -8.47 -4.23 -2.09
N HIS A 129 -9.32 -3.92 -3.07
CA HIS A 129 -9.07 -4.21 -4.49
C HIS A 129 -9.01 -2.94 -5.32
N LEU A 130 -8.11 -2.94 -6.31
CA LEU A 130 -8.06 -1.93 -7.34
C LEU A 130 -9.11 -2.21 -8.42
N CYS A 131 -9.66 -1.15 -8.99
CA CYS A 131 -10.50 -1.23 -10.18
C CYS A 131 -9.77 -0.62 -11.38
N PHE A 132 -10.23 -0.93 -12.60
CA PHE A 132 -9.57 -0.48 -13.83
C PHE A 132 -10.49 0.24 -14.82
N GLN A 133 -10.27 1.54 -15.01
CA GLN A 133 -10.85 2.28 -16.13
C GLN A 133 -9.99 2.12 -17.39
N PRO A 134 -10.62 2.02 -18.59
CA PRO A 134 -12.02 2.33 -18.90
C PRO A 134 -12.97 1.11 -18.88
N VAL A 135 -12.55 -0.02 -18.32
CA VAL A 135 -13.30 -1.29 -18.42
C VAL A 135 -14.34 -1.42 -17.32
N ASP A 136 -14.05 -0.92 -16.11
CA ASP A 136 -14.97 -0.86 -14.99
C ASP A 136 -15.76 0.45 -14.99
N GLY A 137 -17.08 0.34 -15.19
CA GLY A 137 -18.00 1.48 -15.28
C GLY A 137 -18.21 2.20 -13.94
N ASP A 138 -18.05 1.49 -12.83
CA ASP A 138 -18.21 1.98 -11.46
C ASP A 138 -16.83 2.10 -10.77
N CYS A 139 -15.79 2.43 -11.53
CA CYS A 139 -14.44 2.64 -11.00
C CYS A 139 -14.23 4.13 -10.75
N ASP A 140 -14.89 4.66 -9.74
CA ASP A 140 -14.97 6.07 -9.35
C ASP A 140 -14.10 6.40 -8.12
N GLY A 141 -12.97 5.71 -8.05
CA GLY A 141 -11.99 5.80 -6.98
C GLY A 141 -10.95 6.92 -7.08
N THR A 142 -9.97 6.86 -6.18
CA THR A 142 -8.77 7.70 -6.25
C THR A 142 -7.72 7.05 -7.16
N PRO A 143 -7.02 7.80 -8.03
CA PRO A 143 -5.94 7.24 -8.85
C PRO A 143 -4.85 6.59 -8.00
N VAL A 144 -4.39 5.41 -8.43
CA VAL A 144 -3.23 4.75 -7.83
C VAL A 144 -1.97 5.53 -8.21
N LEU A 145 -1.19 5.95 -7.21
CA LEU A 145 0.07 6.62 -7.44
C LEU A 145 1.11 5.64 -7.97
N CYS A 146 2.05 6.15 -8.77
CA CYS A 146 3.21 5.35 -9.11
C CYS A 146 3.98 4.99 -7.85
N PRO A 147 4.21 3.69 -7.58
CA PRO A 147 5.28 3.28 -6.69
C PRO A 147 6.55 3.90 -7.25
N SER A 148 7.23 4.67 -6.42
CA SER A 148 8.33 5.59 -6.74
C SER A 148 9.00 5.29 -8.07
N GLN A 149 8.99 6.27 -8.98
CA GLN A 149 10.15 6.44 -9.85
C GLN A 149 11.32 6.65 -8.89
N VAL A 150 12.16 5.63 -8.75
CA VAL A 150 13.47 5.76 -8.12
C VAL A 150 14.16 6.92 -8.84
N ASP A 151 14.29 8.05 -8.16
CA ASP A 151 15.39 8.99 -8.39
C ASP A 151 16.40 8.77 -7.25
#